data_AF-A0A1F9XBD6-F1
#
_entry.id   AF-A0A1F9XBD6-F1
#
_cell.length_a   1.000
_cell.length_b   1.000
_cell.length_c   1.000
_cell.angle_alpha   90.00
_cell.angle_beta   90.00
_cell.angle_gamma   90.00
#
_symmetry.space_group_name_H-M   'P 1'
#
loop_
_entity.id
_entity.type
_entity.pdbx_description
1 polymer ?
#
loop_
_entity_poly.entity_id
_entity_poly.type
_entity_poly.pdbx_seq_one_letter_code
_entity_poly.pdbx_strand_id
1 'polypeptide(L)'
;MKMKNQSGIKNIGYLMHFTHYDPLWISQKKKEKPFDMAVGREIVDALAKQGFNTLAIDIEDGVQLPSFPELRRHYSVPLAYLKDIISRARSNGMEIIPKMNFSQSPKNQHNHWFSPYNKLNDSERYWKKAFDIIDEIIGICRPERFFHIGMDEDTQRTPAQYIKAVNILHKGLKARGLRTIMWNDSTHIGKAMYTCVEKVYAAEQVISKDIAQVIWDYIGAQPAGAERLKKNGFEVWGAPGRILQSVSQWRDAAEKSGCSGLLMTQWAPVCRENRVALLETINKMGPYYTCKLESIHKMFTGPVLTPNRIKGPLKNFKKLLLPPECYITNWMALGPFAFNPHKYKGKEANEVIDDDNFVKGNESTLVCARTGALQYGKKWRKHSAPLDPLCHVSVDLARLYGKKDYHLAYLAANIYSPKEADGYNLHIGSDDYLKIWVNGRQVYVYNYKSRASVLDADKVEGISLRKGWNTIVVKCVNLKDTWDFFLRFSDKKNNPLIIGR
;
A
#
# COMPACT_ATOMS: atom_id res chain seq x y z
N MET A 1 9.08 -23.39 5.91
CA MET A 1 7.69 -23.85 5.72
C MET A 1 6.99 -22.85 4.79
N LYS A 2 6.54 -23.29 3.60
CA LYS A 2 5.87 -22.42 2.62
C LYS A 2 4.44 -22.14 3.09
N MET A 3 3.99 -20.89 3.08
CA MET A 3 2.59 -20.56 3.39
C MET A 3 1.71 -20.93 2.19
N LYS A 4 0.56 -21.56 2.45
CA LYS A 4 -0.50 -21.71 1.43
C LYS A 4 -1.36 -20.45 1.44
N ASN A 5 -1.90 -20.06 0.28
CA ASN A 5 -2.91 -19.01 0.20
C ASN A 5 -4.17 -19.41 1.01
N GLN A 6 -4.62 -18.52 1.88
CA GLN A 6 -5.77 -18.67 2.77
C GLN A 6 -6.79 -17.52 2.59
N SER A 7 -6.59 -16.62 1.63
CA SER A 7 -7.36 -15.37 1.46
C SER A 7 -8.72 -15.53 0.77
N GLY A 8 -9.07 -16.72 0.27
CA GLY A 8 -10.28 -16.91 -0.55
C GLY A 8 -10.19 -16.31 -1.96
N ILE A 9 -9.24 -15.40 -2.21
CA ILE A 9 -8.92 -14.83 -3.53
C ILE A 9 -8.07 -15.83 -4.32
N LYS A 10 -8.46 -16.12 -5.57
CA LYS A 10 -7.87 -17.20 -6.38
C LYS A 10 -6.47 -16.85 -6.87
N ASN A 11 -6.28 -15.64 -7.39
CA ASN A 11 -5.05 -15.23 -8.06
C ASN A 11 -4.31 -14.21 -7.20
N ILE A 12 -3.26 -14.62 -6.50
CA ILE A 12 -2.40 -13.72 -5.71
C ILE A 12 -1.07 -13.58 -6.45
N GLY A 13 -0.99 -12.49 -7.21
CA GLY A 13 0.06 -12.22 -8.16
C GLY A 13 1.07 -11.17 -7.70
N TYR A 14 2.27 -11.26 -8.25
CA TYR A 14 3.28 -10.20 -8.21
C TYR A 14 3.69 -9.84 -9.64
N LEU A 15 3.86 -8.55 -9.91
CA LEU A 15 4.40 -8.06 -11.18
C LEU A 15 5.92 -7.81 -11.06
N MET A 16 6.71 -8.61 -11.77
CA MET A 16 8.16 -8.51 -11.85
C MET A 16 8.61 -7.86 -13.16
N HIS A 17 9.53 -6.90 -13.10
CA HIS A 17 10.00 -6.17 -14.28
C HIS A 17 11.40 -6.62 -14.71
N PHE A 18 11.53 -7.12 -15.95
CA PHE A 18 12.82 -7.22 -16.64
C PHE A 18 13.27 -5.86 -17.17
N THR A 19 12.29 -5.08 -17.62
CA THR A 19 12.41 -3.65 -17.86
C THR A 19 11.00 -3.05 -17.81
N HIS A 20 10.90 -1.72 -17.92
CA HIS A 20 9.61 -1.05 -18.01
C HIS A 20 9.77 0.30 -18.74
N TYR A 21 8.65 0.91 -19.10
CA TYR A 21 8.58 2.19 -19.76
C TYR A 21 7.46 3.03 -19.15
N ASP A 22 7.83 4.06 -18.40
CA ASP A 22 6.95 5.11 -17.93
C ASP A 22 7.77 6.42 -17.88
N PRO A 23 7.17 7.59 -17.59
CA PRO A 23 7.93 8.84 -17.53
C PRO A 23 9.13 8.82 -16.57
N LEU A 24 9.01 8.14 -15.42
CA LEU A 24 10.08 8.02 -14.43
C LEU A 24 11.20 7.09 -14.93
N TRP A 25 10.84 5.94 -15.47
CA TRP A 25 11.77 4.95 -16.01
C TRP A 25 12.52 5.51 -17.23
N ILE A 26 11.82 6.25 -18.09
CA ILE A 26 12.39 6.88 -19.28
C ILE A 26 13.43 7.93 -18.92
N SER A 27 13.19 8.71 -17.87
CA SER A 27 14.16 9.71 -17.38
C SER A 27 15.52 9.09 -17.02
N GLN A 28 15.55 7.79 -16.71
CA GLN A 28 16.76 7.05 -16.33
C GLN A 28 17.15 5.96 -17.35
N LYS A 29 16.42 5.82 -18.47
CA LYS A 29 16.55 4.70 -19.41
C LYS A 29 17.96 4.50 -19.96
N LYS A 30 18.68 5.60 -20.22
CA LYS A 30 20.06 5.58 -20.72
C LYS A 30 21.06 4.96 -19.72
N LYS A 31 20.70 4.91 -18.44
CA LYS A 31 21.52 4.38 -17.34
C LYS A 31 20.85 3.16 -16.69
N GLU A 32 19.84 2.58 -17.33
CA GLU A 32 19.13 1.43 -16.78
C GLU A 32 20.09 0.28 -16.59
N LYS A 33 20.08 -0.29 -15.38
CA LYS A 33 20.88 -1.46 -15.07
C LYS A 33 20.16 -2.71 -15.57
N PRO A 34 20.87 -3.69 -16.14
CA PRO A 34 20.29 -4.97 -16.50
C PRO A 34 19.63 -5.65 -15.29
N PHE A 35 18.64 -6.50 -15.55
CA PHE A 35 18.02 -7.35 -14.54
C PHE A 35 19.08 -8.18 -13.79
N ASP A 36 19.11 -8.07 -12.46
CA ASP A 36 19.99 -8.88 -11.61
C ASP A 36 19.32 -10.22 -11.29
N MET A 37 19.91 -11.29 -11.82
CA MET A 37 19.41 -12.67 -11.66
C MET A 37 19.30 -13.11 -10.20
N ALA A 38 20.27 -12.73 -9.35
CA ALA A 38 20.27 -13.14 -7.95
C ALA A 38 19.11 -12.48 -7.20
N VAL A 39 18.89 -11.19 -7.44
CA VAL A 39 17.75 -10.45 -6.86
C VAL A 39 16.43 -11.01 -7.38
N GLY A 40 16.31 -11.27 -8.68
CA GLY A 40 15.12 -11.87 -9.28
C GLY A 40 14.76 -13.22 -8.66
N ARG A 41 15.77 -14.08 -8.45
CA ARG A 41 15.61 -15.34 -7.73
C ARG A 41 15.09 -15.11 -6.31
N GLU A 42 15.74 -14.27 -5.51
CA GLU A 42 15.33 -13.99 -4.13
C GLU A 42 13.89 -13.48 -4.03
N ILE A 43 13.45 -12.66 -4.98
CA ILE A 43 12.06 -12.20 -5.07
C ILE A 43 11.12 -13.40 -5.23
N VAL A 44 11.39 -14.32 -6.16
CA VAL A 44 10.57 -15.54 -6.33
C VAL A 44 10.49 -16.36 -5.05
N ASP A 45 11.60 -16.53 -4.32
CA ASP A 45 11.59 -17.25 -3.04
C ASP A 45 10.77 -16.55 -1.97
N ALA A 46 10.91 -15.22 -1.87
CA ALA A 46 10.15 -14.43 -0.92
C ALA A 46 8.65 -14.54 -1.21
N LEU A 47 8.25 -14.42 -2.47
CA LEU A 47 6.87 -14.61 -2.92
C LEU A 47 6.34 -16.01 -2.57
N ALA A 48 7.13 -17.05 -2.83
CA ALA A 48 6.77 -18.44 -2.53
C ALA A 48 6.61 -18.66 -1.02
N LYS A 49 7.48 -18.05 -0.21
CA LYS A 49 7.38 -18.08 1.26
C LYS A 49 6.10 -17.41 1.75
N GLN A 50 5.70 -16.31 1.11
CA GLN A 50 4.47 -15.58 1.43
C GLN A 50 3.19 -16.25 0.90
N GLY A 51 3.30 -17.21 -0.02
CA GLY A 51 2.17 -17.98 -0.55
C GLY A 51 1.53 -17.39 -1.81
N PHE A 52 2.28 -16.57 -2.56
CA PHE A 52 1.87 -16.12 -3.90
C PHE A 52 1.83 -17.31 -4.85
N ASN A 53 0.84 -17.32 -5.74
CA ASN A 53 0.58 -18.40 -6.69
C ASN A 53 0.58 -17.93 -8.14
N THR A 54 0.93 -16.68 -8.40
CA THR A 54 0.99 -16.11 -9.74
C THR A 54 2.20 -15.17 -9.84
N LEU A 55 2.94 -15.27 -10.94
CA LEU A 55 4.01 -14.34 -11.29
C LEU A 55 3.72 -13.74 -12.66
N ALA A 56 3.33 -12.47 -12.68
CA ALA A 56 3.29 -11.68 -13.90
C ALA A 56 4.69 -11.13 -14.20
N ILE A 57 5.16 -11.27 -15.44
CA ILE A 57 6.50 -10.84 -15.83
C ILE A 57 6.39 -9.79 -16.92
N ASP A 58 6.80 -8.56 -16.62
CA ASP A 58 6.94 -7.48 -17.59
C ASP A 58 8.25 -7.66 -18.35
N ILE A 59 8.14 -8.17 -19.59
CA ILE A 59 9.30 -8.62 -20.38
C ILE A 59 9.81 -7.47 -21.26
N GLU A 60 8.91 -6.92 -22.08
CA GLU A 60 9.19 -5.83 -23.02
C GLU A 60 10.49 -6.07 -23.83
N ASP A 61 11.39 -5.10 -23.93
CA ASP A 61 12.71 -5.27 -24.56
C ASP A 61 13.84 -5.59 -23.55
N GLY A 62 13.48 -6.04 -22.35
CA GLY A 62 14.41 -6.39 -21.27
C GLY A 62 15.13 -7.72 -21.49
N VAL A 63 14.69 -8.54 -22.44
CA VAL A 63 15.27 -9.84 -22.76
C VAL A 63 15.71 -9.87 -24.23
N GLN A 64 16.86 -10.48 -24.50
CA GLN A 64 17.36 -10.69 -25.85
C GLN A 64 16.52 -11.77 -26.54
N LEU A 65 15.57 -11.35 -27.38
CA LEU A 65 14.75 -12.22 -28.20
C LEU A 65 15.50 -12.64 -29.48
N PRO A 66 15.75 -13.94 -29.69
CA PRO A 66 16.50 -14.41 -30.87
C PRO A 66 15.90 -13.98 -32.20
N SER A 67 14.57 -13.97 -32.32
CA SER A 67 13.88 -13.63 -33.56
C SER A 67 13.80 -12.12 -33.84
N PHE A 68 14.16 -11.28 -32.87
CA PHE A 68 14.07 -9.82 -32.94
C PHE A 68 15.32 -9.12 -32.37
N PRO A 69 16.52 -9.35 -32.95
CA PRO A 69 17.76 -8.76 -32.47
C PRO A 69 17.75 -7.22 -32.46
N GLU A 70 16.91 -6.58 -33.29
CA GLU A 70 16.73 -5.13 -33.36
C GLU A 70 16.08 -4.51 -32.11
N LEU A 71 15.37 -5.30 -31.29
CA LEU A 71 14.79 -4.83 -30.03
C LEU A 71 15.83 -4.73 -28.92
N ARG A 72 16.98 -5.38 -29.08
CA ARG A 72 18.04 -5.41 -28.06
C ARG A 72 18.46 -3.99 -27.65
N ARG A 73 18.63 -3.80 -26.34
CA ARG A 73 19.16 -2.60 -25.68
C ARG A 73 20.37 -2.95 -24.84
N HIS A 74 21.03 -1.92 -24.34
CA HIS A 74 22.22 -2.08 -23.48
C HIS A 74 21.92 -2.81 -22.16
N TYR A 75 20.68 -2.74 -21.67
CA TYR A 75 20.23 -3.44 -20.47
C TYR A 75 19.61 -4.81 -20.73
N SER A 76 19.37 -5.21 -21.99
CA SER A 76 18.69 -6.48 -22.30
C SER A 76 19.55 -7.68 -21.87
N VAL A 77 18.98 -8.55 -21.05
CA VAL A 77 19.68 -9.74 -20.52
C VAL A 77 19.50 -10.97 -21.42
N PRO A 78 20.39 -11.99 -21.31
CA PRO A 78 20.23 -13.22 -22.06
C PRO A 78 18.89 -13.92 -21.75
N LEU A 79 18.31 -14.60 -22.75
CA LEU A 79 17.07 -15.36 -22.63
C LEU A 79 17.09 -16.40 -21.47
N ALA A 80 18.27 -16.90 -21.12
CA ALA A 80 18.45 -17.81 -19.98
C ALA A 80 17.95 -17.21 -18.64
N TYR A 81 18.00 -15.88 -18.48
CA TYR A 81 17.53 -15.22 -17.26
C TYR A 81 16.02 -15.38 -17.08
N LEU A 82 15.27 -15.11 -18.16
CA LEU A 82 13.82 -15.30 -18.16
C LEU A 82 13.44 -16.77 -17.93
N LYS A 83 14.11 -17.70 -18.62
CA LYS A 83 13.86 -19.15 -18.45
C LYS A 83 14.09 -19.64 -17.02
N ASP A 84 15.12 -19.12 -16.35
CA ASP A 84 15.42 -19.46 -14.96
C ASP A 84 14.33 -18.97 -13.99
N ILE A 85 13.94 -17.70 -14.10
CA ILE A 85 12.86 -17.12 -13.27
C ILE A 85 11.56 -17.91 -13.46
N ILE A 86 11.21 -18.25 -14.70
CA ILE A 86 10.05 -19.08 -15.03
C ILE A 86 10.14 -20.46 -14.38
N SER A 87 11.27 -21.15 -14.55
CA SER A 87 11.49 -22.49 -13.98
C SER A 87 11.36 -22.47 -12.46
N ARG A 88 11.93 -21.44 -11.83
CA ARG A 88 11.93 -21.27 -10.39
C ARG A 88 10.57 -20.89 -9.82
N ALA A 89 9.81 -20.05 -10.51
CA ALA A 89 8.45 -19.71 -10.12
C ALA A 89 7.53 -20.94 -10.22
N ARG A 90 7.64 -21.72 -11.31
CA ARG A 90 6.91 -22.98 -11.48
C ARG A 90 7.26 -24.03 -10.43
N SER A 91 8.53 -24.22 -10.10
CA SER A 91 8.94 -25.14 -9.03
C SER A 91 8.45 -24.72 -7.64
N ASN A 92 8.01 -23.46 -7.51
CA ASN A 92 7.34 -22.93 -6.34
C ASN A 92 5.81 -22.88 -6.45
N GLY A 93 5.22 -23.44 -7.52
CA GLY A 93 3.77 -23.52 -7.70
C GLY A 93 3.11 -22.22 -8.16
N MET A 94 3.85 -21.35 -8.84
CA MET A 94 3.31 -20.12 -9.42
C MET A 94 2.98 -20.30 -10.91
N GLU A 95 1.79 -19.86 -11.30
CA GLU A 95 1.43 -19.65 -12.71
C GLU A 95 2.22 -18.47 -13.29
N ILE A 96 2.64 -18.58 -14.56
CA ILE A 96 3.34 -17.52 -15.29
C ILE A 96 2.38 -16.74 -16.18
N ILE A 97 2.39 -15.42 -16.05
CA ILE A 97 1.66 -14.50 -16.92
C ILE A 97 2.66 -13.56 -17.61
N PRO A 98 3.03 -13.77 -18.88
CA PRO A 98 3.82 -12.80 -19.62
C PRO A 98 3.02 -11.50 -19.79
N LYS A 99 3.71 -10.37 -19.66
CA LYS A 99 3.19 -9.02 -19.88
C LYS A 99 4.02 -8.29 -20.92
N MET A 100 3.31 -7.62 -21.83
CA MET A 100 3.83 -6.62 -22.76
C MET A 100 2.84 -5.45 -22.82
N ASN A 101 3.29 -4.19 -22.95
CA ASN A 101 2.40 -3.02 -22.93
C ASN A 101 2.18 -2.41 -24.32
N PHE A 102 0.95 -2.51 -24.83
CA PHE A 102 0.58 -2.00 -26.16
C PHE A 102 -0.11 -0.62 -26.13
N SER A 103 -0.09 0.07 -24.98
CA SER A 103 -0.63 1.43 -24.81
C SER A 103 0.14 2.48 -25.61
N GLN A 104 -0.56 3.32 -26.38
CA GLN A 104 0.04 4.42 -27.13
C GLN A 104 -0.18 5.75 -26.42
N SER A 105 0.92 6.37 -25.99
CA SER A 105 0.90 7.64 -25.27
C SER A 105 2.23 8.36 -25.48
N PRO A 106 2.26 9.56 -26.11
CA PRO A 106 3.49 10.35 -26.21
C PRO A 106 4.05 10.76 -24.84
N LYS A 107 3.16 10.87 -23.84
CA LYS A 107 3.52 11.23 -22.46
C LYS A 107 4.08 10.04 -21.70
N ASN A 108 3.35 8.93 -21.65
CA ASN A 108 3.69 7.79 -20.77
C ASN A 108 4.61 6.79 -21.47
N GLN A 109 4.57 6.73 -22.80
CA GLN A 109 5.55 6.05 -23.65
C GLN A 109 5.69 4.54 -23.38
N HIS A 110 4.65 3.92 -22.81
CA HIS A 110 4.58 2.49 -22.51
C HIS A 110 4.98 1.60 -23.69
N ASN A 111 4.61 1.95 -24.93
CA ASN A 111 4.93 1.14 -26.12
C ASN A 111 6.35 1.35 -26.69
N HIS A 112 7.20 2.17 -26.07
CA HIS A 112 8.54 2.46 -26.61
C HIS A 112 9.51 1.26 -26.62
N TRP A 113 9.24 0.22 -25.81
CA TRP A 113 9.96 -1.05 -25.90
C TRP A 113 9.89 -1.65 -27.30
N PHE A 114 8.80 -1.38 -28.03
CA PHE A 114 8.55 -1.97 -29.34
C PHE A 114 9.27 -1.24 -30.48
N SER A 115 10.23 -0.34 -30.18
CA SER A 115 11.01 0.37 -31.18
C SER A 115 11.91 -0.57 -32.01
N PRO A 116 11.90 -0.46 -33.36
CA PRO A 116 11.39 0.68 -34.14
C PRO A 116 9.90 0.58 -34.55
N TYR A 117 9.22 -0.53 -34.25
CA TYR A 117 7.86 -0.80 -34.68
C TYR A 117 6.80 0.04 -33.96
N ASN A 118 7.11 0.61 -32.79
CA ASN A 118 6.21 1.51 -32.04
C ASN A 118 5.72 2.72 -32.85
N LYS A 119 6.43 3.11 -33.92
CA LYS A 119 6.05 4.22 -34.82
C LYS A 119 5.07 3.83 -35.93
N LEU A 120 4.66 2.56 -36.00
CA LEU A 120 3.80 2.03 -37.07
C LEU A 120 2.29 2.26 -36.84
N ASN A 121 1.89 3.01 -35.79
CA ASN A 121 0.54 3.55 -35.56
C ASN A 121 -0.63 2.57 -35.86
N ASP A 122 -0.62 1.38 -35.25
CA ASP A 122 -1.65 0.34 -35.43
C ASP A 122 -1.89 -0.12 -36.88
N SER A 123 -0.93 0.07 -37.78
CA SER A 123 -0.98 -0.51 -39.13
C SER A 123 -0.99 -2.04 -39.10
N GLU A 124 -1.33 -2.67 -40.23
CA GLU A 124 -1.23 -4.12 -40.38
C GLU A 124 0.18 -4.64 -40.04
N ARG A 125 1.21 -3.91 -40.46
CA ARG A 125 2.62 -4.23 -40.14
C ARG A 125 2.91 -4.15 -38.64
N TYR A 126 2.33 -3.18 -37.93
CA TYR A 126 2.43 -3.08 -36.47
C TYR A 126 1.89 -4.35 -35.81
N TRP A 127 0.66 -4.74 -36.15
CA TRP A 127 0.01 -5.90 -35.56
C TRP A 127 0.67 -7.21 -35.92
N LYS A 128 1.14 -7.35 -37.17
CA LYS A 128 1.92 -8.52 -37.57
C LYS A 128 3.16 -8.68 -36.67
N LYS A 129 3.94 -7.61 -36.49
CA LYS A 129 5.14 -7.66 -35.64
C LYS A 129 4.81 -7.88 -34.17
N ALA A 130 3.73 -7.29 -33.67
CA ALA A 130 3.28 -7.51 -32.30
C ALA A 130 2.94 -8.99 -32.07
N PHE A 131 2.22 -9.63 -32.99
CA PHE A 131 1.90 -11.05 -32.90
C PHE A 131 3.10 -11.97 -33.11
N ASP A 132 4.01 -11.65 -34.04
CA ASP A 132 5.25 -12.42 -34.23
C ASP A 132 6.05 -12.46 -32.89
N ILE A 133 6.10 -11.35 -32.13
CA ILE A 133 6.75 -11.29 -30.79
C ILE A 133 5.93 -12.04 -29.74
N ILE A 134 4.61 -11.84 -29.70
CA ILE A 134 3.73 -12.55 -28.77
C ILE A 134 3.90 -14.06 -28.94
N ASP A 135 4.04 -14.56 -30.17
CA ASP A 135 4.26 -15.98 -30.45
C ASP A 135 5.59 -16.49 -29.87
N GLU A 136 6.68 -15.75 -30.04
CA GLU A 136 7.98 -16.12 -29.44
C GLU A 136 7.91 -16.11 -27.91
N ILE A 137 7.28 -15.08 -27.32
CA ILE A 137 7.07 -14.99 -25.86
C ILE A 137 6.20 -16.13 -25.34
N ILE A 138 5.12 -16.51 -26.03
CA ILE A 138 4.30 -17.67 -25.68
C ILE A 138 5.13 -18.95 -25.76
N GLY A 139 5.95 -19.12 -26.80
CA GLY A 139 6.84 -20.27 -26.95
C GLY A 139 7.85 -20.41 -25.80
N ILE A 140 8.37 -19.28 -25.30
CA ILE A 140 9.32 -19.20 -24.18
C ILE A 140 8.60 -19.42 -22.83
N CYS A 141 7.56 -18.63 -22.56
CA CYS A 141 6.89 -18.59 -21.28
C CYS A 141 5.96 -19.78 -21.07
N ARG A 142 5.33 -20.28 -22.14
CA ARG A 142 4.27 -21.31 -22.10
C ARG A 142 3.20 -21.00 -21.05
N PRO A 143 2.56 -19.82 -21.09
CA PRO A 143 1.54 -19.44 -20.11
C PRO A 143 0.40 -20.46 -20.10
N GLU A 144 -0.20 -20.68 -18.94
CA GLU A 144 -1.27 -21.68 -18.77
C GLU A 144 -2.60 -21.16 -19.31
N ARG A 145 -2.95 -19.90 -19.01
CA ARG A 145 -4.25 -19.32 -19.39
C ARG A 145 -4.24 -17.83 -19.67
N PHE A 146 -3.25 -17.06 -19.21
CA PHE A 146 -3.28 -15.60 -19.31
C PHE A 146 -2.09 -15.00 -20.04
N PHE A 147 -2.36 -13.90 -20.75
CA PHE A 147 -1.36 -12.97 -21.28
C PHE A 147 -1.79 -11.54 -21.00
N HIS A 148 -0.90 -10.73 -20.39
CA HIS A 148 -1.18 -9.35 -20.01
C HIS A 148 -0.78 -8.37 -21.11
N ILE A 149 -1.73 -7.59 -21.62
CA ILE A 149 -1.51 -6.70 -22.77
C ILE A 149 -1.21 -5.24 -22.40
N GLY A 150 -1.24 -4.93 -21.10
CA GLY A 150 -1.04 -3.57 -20.60
C GLY A 150 -2.28 -2.72 -20.88
N MET A 151 -2.14 -1.76 -21.79
CA MET A 151 -3.18 -0.84 -22.28
C MET A 151 -3.58 0.28 -21.30
N ASP A 152 -2.83 0.47 -20.22
CA ASP A 152 -2.99 1.61 -19.30
C ASP A 152 -2.48 2.91 -19.88
N GLU A 153 -3.07 4.01 -19.43
CA GLU A 153 -2.63 5.38 -19.70
C GLU A 153 -2.43 5.70 -21.19
N ASP A 154 -3.22 5.06 -22.06
CA ASP A 154 -3.25 5.34 -23.49
C ASP A 154 -3.83 6.74 -23.67
N THR A 155 -3.13 7.61 -24.40
CA THR A 155 -3.58 8.99 -24.67
C THR A 155 -3.65 9.30 -26.16
N GLN A 156 -3.06 8.46 -27.00
CA GLN A 156 -2.96 8.72 -28.44
C GLN A 156 -4.19 8.26 -29.21
N ARG A 157 -4.76 7.10 -28.86
CA ARG A 157 -5.91 6.54 -29.58
C ARG A 157 -7.20 7.27 -29.19
N THR A 158 -8.14 7.39 -30.13
CA THR A 158 -9.55 7.69 -29.81
C THR A 158 -10.22 6.50 -29.12
N PRO A 159 -11.40 6.66 -28.48
CA PRO A 159 -12.14 5.52 -27.91
C PRO A 159 -12.36 4.38 -28.91
N ALA A 160 -12.76 4.68 -30.15
CA ALA A 160 -12.98 3.66 -31.19
C ALA A 160 -11.69 2.93 -31.59
N GLN A 161 -10.57 3.65 -31.71
CA GLN A 161 -9.26 3.05 -32.00
C GLN A 161 -8.76 2.18 -30.84
N TYR A 162 -8.93 2.64 -29.60
CA TYR A 162 -8.58 1.88 -28.40
C TYR A 162 -9.37 0.58 -28.31
N ILE A 163 -10.70 0.63 -28.50
CA ILE A 163 -11.57 -0.55 -28.57
C ILE A 163 -11.11 -1.52 -29.67
N LYS A 164 -10.81 -1.01 -30.86
CA LYS A 164 -10.31 -1.82 -31.97
C LYS A 164 -9.00 -2.53 -31.61
N ALA A 165 -8.04 -1.81 -31.01
CA ALA A 165 -6.76 -2.37 -30.56
C ALA A 165 -6.94 -3.47 -29.51
N VAL A 166 -7.77 -3.24 -28.49
CA VAL A 166 -8.10 -4.25 -27.46
C VAL A 166 -8.72 -5.49 -28.10
N ASN A 167 -9.66 -5.33 -29.02
CA ASN A 167 -10.31 -6.45 -29.70
C ASN A 167 -9.36 -7.24 -30.62
N ILE A 168 -8.43 -6.57 -31.31
CA ILE A 168 -7.38 -7.24 -32.11
C ILE A 168 -6.52 -8.11 -31.21
N LEU A 169 -5.99 -7.54 -30.12
CA LEU A 169 -5.15 -8.26 -29.15
C LEU A 169 -5.92 -9.43 -28.51
N HIS A 170 -7.14 -9.20 -28.06
CA HIS A 170 -7.97 -10.24 -27.45
C HIS A 170 -8.26 -11.40 -28.42
N LYS A 171 -8.68 -11.10 -29.66
CA LYS A 171 -8.95 -12.12 -30.67
C LYS A 171 -7.69 -12.92 -30.99
N GLY A 172 -6.54 -12.25 -31.13
CA GLY A 172 -5.28 -12.91 -31.43
C GLY A 172 -4.79 -13.81 -30.30
N LEU A 173 -4.93 -13.40 -29.03
CA LEU A 173 -4.61 -14.23 -27.87
C LEU A 173 -5.59 -15.41 -27.72
N LYS A 174 -6.89 -15.17 -27.95
CA LYS A 174 -7.91 -16.22 -27.90
C LYS A 174 -7.65 -17.31 -28.95
N ALA A 175 -7.21 -16.93 -30.15
CA ALA A 175 -6.81 -17.89 -31.19
C ALA A 175 -5.60 -18.76 -30.77
N ARG A 176 -4.82 -18.31 -29.78
CA ARG A 176 -3.69 -19.04 -29.19
C ARG A 176 -4.07 -19.77 -27.90
N GLY A 177 -5.37 -19.87 -27.59
CA GLY A 177 -5.88 -20.53 -26.39
C GLY A 177 -5.68 -19.75 -25.09
N LEU A 178 -5.34 -18.45 -25.16
CA LEU A 178 -5.08 -17.61 -23.99
C LEU A 178 -6.19 -16.58 -23.78
N ARG A 179 -6.50 -16.34 -22.51
CA ARG A 179 -7.33 -15.23 -22.06
C ARG A 179 -6.50 -13.98 -21.88
N THR A 180 -7.12 -12.84 -22.14
CA THR A 180 -6.48 -11.54 -22.03
C THR A 180 -6.67 -10.97 -20.64
N ILE A 181 -5.61 -10.39 -20.08
CA ILE A 181 -5.67 -9.54 -18.89
C ILE A 181 -5.13 -8.15 -19.25
N MET A 182 -5.77 -7.09 -18.75
CA MET A 182 -5.39 -5.71 -19.05
C MET A 182 -5.56 -4.81 -17.84
N TRP A 183 -4.81 -3.71 -17.82
CA TRP A 183 -5.05 -2.65 -16.85
C TRP A 183 -6.35 -1.92 -17.14
N ASN A 184 -6.97 -1.40 -16.09
CA ASN A 184 -8.18 -0.61 -16.17
C ASN A 184 -8.02 0.69 -15.36
N ASP A 185 -8.00 1.82 -16.07
CA ASP A 185 -7.73 3.15 -15.49
C ASP A 185 -8.96 3.83 -14.89
N SER A 186 -10.14 3.21 -14.98
CA SER A 186 -11.45 3.85 -14.76
C SER A 186 -11.69 4.42 -13.36
N THR A 187 -10.84 4.06 -12.40
CA THR A 187 -10.90 4.52 -11.01
C THR A 187 -10.18 5.84 -10.78
N HIS A 188 -9.41 6.33 -11.76
CA HIS A 188 -8.76 7.63 -11.68
C HIS A 188 -9.75 8.77 -11.95
N ILE A 189 -9.69 9.80 -11.10
CA ILE A 189 -10.57 10.99 -11.18
C ILE A 189 -9.82 12.29 -11.52
N GLY A 190 -8.50 12.23 -11.69
CA GLY A 190 -7.68 13.39 -11.99
C GLY A 190 -7.82 13.84 -13.45
N LYS A 191 -7.79 15.16 -13.70
CA LYS A 191 -7.85 15.75 -15.06
C LYS A 191 -6.81 15.15 -16.01
N ALA A 192 -5.62 14.81 -15.49
CA ALA A 192 -4.54 14.22 -16.27
C ALA A 192 -4.84 12.79 -16.80
N MET A 193 -5.86 12.12 -16.26
CA MET A 193 -6.27 10.77 -16.65
C MET A 193 -7.61 10.73 -17.37
N TYR A 194 -8.28 11.89 -17.55
CA TYR A 194 -9.64 11.95 -18.10
C TYR A 194 -9.78 11.25 -19.45
N THR A 195 -8.84 11.51 -20.37
CA THR A 195 -8.82 10.88 -21.70
C THR A 195 -8.60 9.38 -21.65
N CYS A 196 -7.83 8.88 -20.68
CA CYS A 196 -7.61 7.45 -20.48
C CYS A 196 -8.90 6.80 -19.97
N VAL A 197 -9.50 7.42 -18.95
CA VAL A 197 -10.72 6.98 -18.27
C VAL A 197 -11.91 6.94 -19.23
N GLU A 198 -12.09 7.97 -20.06
CA GLU A 198 -13.16 8.02 -21.07
C GLU A 198 -13.11 6.81 -22.03
N LYS A 199 -11.90 6.47 -22.49
CA LYS A 199 -11.70 5.33 -23.40
C LYS A 199 -11.97 4.00 -22.73
N VAL A 200 -11.55 3.85 -21.48
CA VAL A 200 -11.83 2.65 -20.69
C VAL A 200 -13.34 2.51 -20.47
N TYR A 201 -14.05 3.58 -20.12
CA TYR A 201 -15.52 3.53 -19.99
C TYR A 201 -16.22 3.16 -21.29
N ALA A 202 -15.80 3.72 -22.43
CA ALA A 202 -16.33 3.34 -23.73
C ALA A 202 -16.03 1.87 -24.05
N ALA A 203 -14.82 1.39 -23.75
CA ALA A 203 -14.43 0.01 -23.98
C ALA A 203 -15.21 -0.97 -23.11
N GLU A 204 -15.42 -0.68 -21.82
CA GLU A 204 -16.19 -1.51 -20.89
C GLU A 204 -17.59 -1.87 -21.41
N GLN A 205 -18.20 -1.03 -22.25
CA GLN A 205 -19.53 -1.30 -22.82
C GLN A 205 -19.52 -2.38 -23.90
N VAL A 206 -18.44 -2.52 -24.67
CA VAL A 206 -18.43 -3.28 -25.93
C VAL A 206 -17.38 -4.37 -26.02
N ILE A 207 -16.30 -4.29 -25.24
CA ILE A 207 -15.25 -5.34 -25.27
C ILE A 207 -15.74 -6.63 -24.63
N SER A 208 -15.13 -7.74 -25.05
CA SER A 208 -15.43 -9.09 -24.56
C SER A 208 -15.31 -9.19 -23.04
N LYS A 209 -16.32 -9.78 -22.38
CA LYS A 209 -16.32 -10.02 -20.92
C LYS A 209 -15.34 -11.10 -20.47
N ASP A 210 -14.78 -11.85 -21.43
CA ASP A 210 -13.72 -12.82 -21.18
C ASP A 210 -12.38 -12.15 -20.77
N ILE A 211 -12.20 -10.86 -21.08
CA ILE A 211 -11.01 -10.08 -20.73
C ILE A 211 -11.02 -9.77 -19.23
N ALA A 212 -10.01 -10.22 -18.49
CA ALA A 212 -9.83 -9.88 -17.09
C ALA A 212 -9.35 -8.43 -16.93
N GLN A 213 -9.98 -7.67 -16.04
CA GLN A 213 -9.71 -6.26 -15.78
C GLN A 213 -8.93 -6.10 -14.48
N VAL A 214 -7.76 -5.47 -14.54
CA VAL A 214 -6.95 -5.15 -13.37
C VAL A 214 -7.11 -3.66 -13.04
N ILE A 215 -7.97 -3.38 -12.06
CA ILE A 215 -8.15 -2.01 -11.56
C ILE A 215 -7.00 -1.65 -10.64
N TRP A 216 -6.46 -0.44 -10.82
CA TRP A 216 -5.31 0.03 -10.07
C TRP A 216 -5.58 1.42 -9.51
N ASP A 217 -5.25 1.61 -8.23
CA ASP A 217 -5.22 2.92 -7.57
C ASP A 217 -4.34 2.81 -6.32
N TYR A 218 -3.35 3.68 -6.22
CA TYR A 218 -2.35 3.66 -5.15
C TYR A 218 -2.67 4.65 -4.01
N ILE A 219 -3.74 5.44 -4.16
CA ILE A 219 -4.21 6.41 -3.15
C ILE A 219 -5.20 5.73 -2.19
N GLY A 220 -5.98 4.75 -2.65
CA GLY A 220 -6.92 4.01 -1.82
C GLY A 220 -7.65 2.91 -2.60
N ALA A 221 -8.39 2.06 -1.88
CA ALA A 221 -9.22 1.05 -2.52
C ALA A 221 -10.44 1.65 -3.21
N GLN A 222 -10.80 1.05 -4.35
CA GLN A 222 -11.87 1.55 -5.21
C GLN A 222 -13.00 0.51 -5.36
N PRO A 223 -13.73 0.20 -4.26
CA PRO A 223 -14.75 -0.85 -4.26
C PRO A 223 -15.86 -0.60 -5.30
N ALA A 224 -16.27 0.65 -5.51
CA ALA A 224 -17.29 0.99 -6.50
C ALA A 224 -16.86 0.63 -7.93
N GLY A 225 -15.59 0.80 -8.28
CA GLY A 225 -15.05 0.40 -9.58
C GLY A 225 -15.06 -1.13 -9.75
N ALA A 226 -14.65 -1.85 -8.70
CA ALA A 226 -14.69 -3.32 -8.68
C ALA A 226 -16.12 -3.85 -8.85
N GLU A 227 -17.07 -3.33 -8.09
CA GLU A 227 -18.48 -3.70 -8.13
C GLU A 227 -19.11 -3.42 -9.50
N ARG A 228 -18.81 -2.26 -10.11
CA ARG A 228 -19.27 -1.90 -11.45
C ARG A 228 -18.81 -2.93 -12.49
N LEU A 229 -17.51 -3.22 -12.52
CA LEU A 229 -16.93 -4.17 -13.49
C LEU A 229 -17.48 -5.58 -13.30
N LYS A 230 -17.63 -6.01 -12.05
CA LYS A 230 -18.27 -7.29 -11.70
C LYS A 230 -19.72 -7.35 -12.16
N LYS A 231 -20.50 -6.31 -11.92
CA LYS A 231 -21.88 -6.18 -12.41
C LYS A 231 -21.96 -6.22 -13.94
N ASN A 232 -20.94 -5.68 -14.62
CA ASN A 232 -20.80 -5.72 -16.07
C ASN A 232 -20.29 -7.07 -16.61
N GLY A 233 -20.10 -8.07 -15.74
CA GLY A 233 -19.75 -9.45 -16.13
C GLY A 233 -18.25 -9.73 -16.28
N PHE A 234 -17.38 -8.79 -15.92
CA PHE A 234 -15.93 -9.00 -16.03
C PHE A 234 -15.37 -9.83 -14.87
N GLU A 235 -14.29 -10.57 -15.16
CA GLU A 235 -13.35 -11.00 -14.13
C GLU A 235 -12.52 -9.79 -13.68
N VAL A 236 -12.44 -9.54 -12.37
CA VAL A 236 -11.79 -8.34 -11.81
C VAL A 236 -10.69 -8.72 -10.85
N TRP A 237 -9.55 -8.05 -10.99
CA TRP A 237 -8.39 -8.12 -10.11
C TRP A 237 -8.06 -6.71 -9.59
N GLY A 238 -7.54 -6.60 -8.37
CA GLY A 238 -7.10 -5.31 -7.80
C GLY A 238 -5.58 -5.17 -7.74
N ALA A 239 -5.06 -3.96 -7.96
CA ALA A 239 -3.64 -3.64 -7.81
C ALA A 239 -3.43 -2.54 -6.73
N PRO A 240 -3.13 -2.94 -5.48
CA PRO A 240 -3.27 -2.04 -4.32
C PRO A 240 -2.16 -1.02 -4.05
N GLY A 241 -1.08 -1.06 -4.84
CA GLY A 241 0.15 -0.32 -4.54
C GLY A 241 0.90 -0.86 -3.31
N ARG A 242 1.70 0.02 -2.70
CA ARG A 242 2.73 -0.35 -1.70
C ARG A 242 2.40 0.06 -0.26
N ILE A 243 1.24 0.68 -0.05
CA ILE A 243 0.81 1.20 1.25
C ILE A 243 -0.04 0.14 1.94
N LEU A 244 0.34 -0.22 3.17
CA LEU A 244 -0.31 -1.26 3.98
C LEU A 244 -1.83 -1.06 4.09
N GLN A 245 -2.24 0.17 4.38
CA GLN A 245 -3.64 0.53 4.50
C GLN A 245 -4.39 0.29 3.19
N SER A 246 -3.83 0.77 2.07
CA SER A 246 -4.40 0.56 0.74
C SER A 246 -4.49 -0.93 0.40
N VAL A 247 -3.44 -1.72 0.66
CA VAL A 247 -3.44 -3.17 0.47
C VAL A 247 -4.57 -3.85 1.26
N SER A 248 -4.74 -3.50 2.53
CA SER A 248 -5.82 -4.03 3.36
C SER A 248 -7.20 -3.65 2.82
N GLN A 249 -7.40 -2.37 2.46
CA GLN A 249 -8.68 -1.90 1.94
C GLN A 249 -9.02 -2.53 0.59
N TRP A 250 -8.03 -2.70 -0.28
CA TRP A 250 -8.18 -3.32 -1.60
C TRP A 250 -8.55 -4.78 -1.47
N ARG A 251 -7.97 -5.45 -0.49
CA ARG A 251 -8.34 -6.81 -0.17
C ARG A 251 -9.77 -6.92 0.36
N ASP A 252 -10.14 -6.08 1.32
CA ASP A 252 -11.52 -6.08 1.86
C ASP A 252 -12.53 -5.82 0.73
N ALA A 253 -12.21 -4.88 -0.17
CA ALA A 253 -13.00 -4.59 -1.36
C ALA A 253 -13.04 -5.80 -2.32
N ALA A 254 -11.90 -6.43 -2.58
CA ALA A 254 -11.81 -7.59 -3.45
C ALA A 254 -12.66 -8.77 -2.94
N GLU A 255 -12.60 -9.06 -1.63
CA GLU A 255 -13.40 -10.11 -1.00
C GLU A 255 -14.91 -9.77 -1.07
N LYS A 256 -15.30 -8.52 -0.76
CA LYS A 256 -16.72 -8.08 -0.79
C LYS A 256 -17.31 -8.06 -2.20
N SER A 257 -16.57 -7.57 -3.18
CA SER A 257 -17.04 -7.44 -4.57
C SER A 257 -16.88 -8.75 -5.37
N GLY A 258 -16.27 -9.79 -4.80
CA GLY A 258 -16.02 -11.05 -5.50
C GLY A 258 -14.98 -10.92 -6.62
N CYS A 259 -13.96 -10.08 -6.42
CA CYS A 259 -12.77 -10.06 -7.26
C CYS A 259 -12.05 -11.40 -7.16
N SER A 260 -11.46 -11.82 -8.27
CA SER A 260 -10.80 -13.13 -8.37
C SER A 260 -9.30 -13.06 -8.15
N GLY A 261 -8.71 -11.86 -8.20
CA GLY A 261 -7.28 -11.68 -8.03
C GLY A 261 -6.84 -10.38 -7.36
N LEU A 262 -5.62 -10.39 -6.85
CA LEU A 262 -4.85 -9.22 -6.43
C LEU A 262 -3.46 -9.30 -7.04
N LEU A 263 -2.97 -8.18 -7.58
CA LEU A 263 -1.67 -8.07 -8.22
C LEU A 263 -0.81 -7.04 -7.48
N MET A 264 0.19 -7.50 -6.74
CA MET A 264 1.17 -6.62 -6.10
C MET A 264 2.06 -5.99 -7.17
N THR A 265 2.12 -4.66 -7.20
CA THR A 265 2.97 -3.90 -8.11
C THR A 265 4.08 -3.19 -7.35
N GLN A 266 5.30 -3.26 -7.89
CA GLN A 266 6.44 -2.45 -7.46
C GLN A 266 7.18 -1.97 -8.71
N TRP A 267 6.83 -0.76 -9.16
CA TRP A 267 7.44 -0.09 -10.32
C TRP A 267 8.88 0.32 -10.00
N ALA A 268 9.80 -0.65 -10.07
CA ALA A 268 11.23 -0.48 -9.85
C ALA A 268 12.02 -1.57 -10.60
N PRO A 269 13.22 -1.26 -11.12
CA PRO A 269 14.06 -2.27 -11.76
C PRO A 269 14.52 -3.30 -10.73
N VAL A 270 14.56 -4.56 -11.15
CA VAL A 270 15.12 -5.67 -10.35
C VAL A 270 16.64 -5.62 -10.44
N CYS A 271 17.24 -4.78 -9.59
CA CYS A 271 18.68 -4.60 -9.48
C CYS A 271 19.12 -4.60 -8.01
N ARG A 272 20.43 -4.66 -7.77
CA ARG A 272 21.00 -4.75 -6.41
C ARG A 272 20.60 -3.57 -5.52
N GLU A 273 20.50 -2.37 -6.10
CA GLU A 273 20.16 -1.14 -5.38
C GLU A 273 18.74 -1.17 -4.83
N ASN A 274 17.81 -1.79 -5.57
CA ASN A 274 16.41 -1.90 -5.16
C ASN A 274 16.10 -3.17 -4.36
N ARG A 275 17.05 -4.11 -4.27
CA ARG A 275 16.90 -5.42 -3.62
C ARG A 275 16.24 -5.33 -2.24
N VAL A 276 16.77 -4.46 -1.37
CA VAL A 276 16.28 -4.33 0.02
C VAL A 276 14.82 -3.86 0.02
N ALA A 277 14.51 -2.79 -0.72
CA ALA A 277 13.15 -2.24 -0.78
C ALA A 277 12.13 -3.22 -1.37
N LEU A 278 12.52 -3.95 -2.44
CA LEU A 278 11.68 -4.96 -3.09
C LEU A 278 11.31 -6.09 -2.12
N LEU A 279 12.32 -6.66 -1.45
CA LEU A 279 12.16 -7.78 -0.51
C LEU A 279 11.44 -7.36 0.78
N GLU A 280 11.74 -6.17 1.32
CA GLU A 280 11.04 -5.65 2.51
C GLU A 280 9.55 -5.44 2.22
N THR A 281 9.21 -4.90 1.04
CA THR A 281 7.81 -4.74 0.64
C THR A 281 7.10 -6.09 0.52
N ILE A 282 7.72 -7.10 -0.12
CA ILE A 282 7.13 -8.45 -0.22
C ILE A 282 6.93 -9.06 1.17
N ASN A 283 7.92 -8.96 2.05
CA ASN A 283 7.82 -9.56 3.39
C ASN A 283 6.82 -8.83 4.29
N LYS A 284 6.72 -7.50 4.17
CA LYS A 284 5.79 -6.68 4.96
C LYS A 284 4.35 -6.82 4.47
N MET A 285 4.14 -6.77 3.15
CA MET A 285 2.81 -6.75 2.55
C MET A 285 2.28 -8.14 2.24
N GLY A 286 3.15 -9.11 1.95
CA GLY A 286 2.77 -10.46 1.51
C GLY A 286 1.70 -11.15 2.36
N PRO A 287 1.79 -11.12 3.71
CA PRO A 287 0.75 -11.70 4.57
C PRO A 287 -0.64 -11.08 4.33
N TYR A 288 -0.71 -9.80 3.96
CA TYR A 288 -1.96 -9.11 3.64
C TYR A 288 -2.59 -9.57 2.34
N TYR A 289 -1.84 -10.21 1.45
CA TYR A 289 -2.40 -10.81 0.25
C TYR A 289 -2.87 -12.24 0.48
N THR A 290 -2.23 -12.98 1.40
CA THR A 290 -2.36 -14.45 1.44
C THR A 290 -2.99 -15.03 2.71
N CYS A 291 -2.84 -14.43 3.89
CA CYS A 291 -3.41 -14.96 5.15
C CYS A 291 -4.88 -14.54 5.32
N LYS A 292 -5.76 -15.22 6.06
CA LYS A 292 -7.09 -14.64 6.40
C LYS A 292 -6.95 -13.29 7.13
N LEU A 293 -7.83 -12.31 6.87
CA LEU A 293 -7.80 -11.00 7.57
C LEU A 293 -7.86 -11.13 9.10
N GLU A 294 -8.62 -12.08 9.61
CA GLU A 294 -8.67 -12.43 11.03
C GLU A 294 -7.32 -12.97 11.55
N SER A 295 -6.61 -13.74 10.73
CA SER A 295 -5.27 -14.25 11.03
C SER A 295 -4.20 -13.16 10.94
N ILE A 296 -4.37 -12.17 10.05
CA ILE A 296 -3.51 -10.98 9.98
C ILE A 296 -3.68 -10.16 11.25
N HIS A 297 -4.93 -9.90 11.67
CA HIS A 297 -5.18 -9.27 12.96
C HIS A 297 -4.50 -10.06 14.08
N LYS A 298 -4.54 -11.40 14.07
CA LYS A 298 -3.77 -12.24 15.02
C LYS A 298 -2.24 -12.14 14.90
N MET A 299 -1.69 -12.06 13.69
CA MET A 299 -0.24 -11.94 13.43
C MET A 299 0.33 -10.60 13.89
N PHE A 300 -0.45 -9.52 13.76
CA PHE A 300 -0.09 -8.20 14.26
C PHE A 300 -0.53 -7.98 15.73
N THR A 301 -1.42 -8.83 16.25
CA THR A 301 -1.68 -8.99 17.69
C THR A 301 -0.84 -10.14 18.28
N GLY A 302 0.49 -10.03 18.19
CA GLY A 302 1.31 -10.54 19.29
C GLY A 302 0.73 -10.10 20.65
N PRO A 303 1.14 -10.69 21.78
CA PRO A 303 0.52 -10.38 23.09
C PRO A 303 0.29 -8.87 23.21
N VAL A 304 -0.98 -8.46 23.31
CA VAL A 304 -1.36 -7.04 23.22
C VAL A 304 -0.65 -6.32 24.36
N LEU A 305 0.38 -5.54 24.02
CA LEU A 305 1.31 -5.01 25.02
C LEU A 305 0.69 -3.88 25.85
N THR A 306 -0.26 -3.17 25.24
CA THR A 306 -0.97 -2.00 25.79
C THR A 306 -2.47 -2.09 25.57
N PRO A 307 -3.15 -3.02 26.25
CA PRO A 307 -4.58 -3.20 26.09
C PRO A 307 -5.33 -2.02 26.73
N ASN A 308 -6.28 -1.49 25.97
CA ASN A 308 -7.32 -0.58 26.40
C ASN A 308 -8.64 -1.13 25.84
N ARG A 309 -9.74 -1.12 26.58
CA ARG A 309 -10.99 -1.79 26.17
C ARG A 309 -12.19 -0.87 26.36
N ILE A 310 -12.86 -0.51 25.27
CA ILE A 310 -14.12 0.24 25.35
C ILE A 310 -15.16 -0.65 26.04
N LYS A 311 -15.67 -0.18 27.17
CA LYS A 311 -16.74 -0.84 27.95
C LYS A 311 -18.13 -0.30 27.61
N GLY A 312 -18.20 0.93 27.11
CA GLY A 312 -19.45 1.61 26.76
C GLY A 312 -19.42 3.07 27.21
N PRO A 313 -20.50 3.83 26.96
CA PRO A 313 -20.61 5.21 27.42
C PRO A 313 -20.74 5.28 28.94
N LEU A 314 -20.09 6.28 29.54
CA LEU A 314 -20.25 6.63 30.95
C LEU A 314 -21.67 7.17 31.17
N LYS A 315 -22.37 6.64 32.19
CA LYS A 315 -23.71 7.08 32.59
C LYS A 315 -23.60 8.09 33.74
N ASN A 316 -24.48 9.09 33.75
CA ASN A 316 -24.68 10.02 34.88
C ASN A 316 -23.40 10.75 35.35
N PHE A 317 -22.70 11.43 34.43
CA PHE A 317 -21.47 12.18 34.74
C PHE A 317 -21.72 13.69 34.86
N LYS A 318 -20.94 14.38 35.70
CA LYS A 318 -20.86 15.85 35.73
C LYS A 318 -19.84 16.31 34.69
N LYS A 319 -20.19 17.29 33.86
CA LYS A 319 -19.37 17.72 32.70
C LYS A 319 -17.96 18.22 33.06
N LEU A 320 -17.71 18.69 34.30
CA LEU A 320 -16.45 19.34 34.66
C LEU A 320 -15.30 18.38 35.01
N LEU A 321 -15.56 17.14 35.44
CA LEU A 321 -14.53 16.19 35.86
C LEU A 321 -14.91 14.79 35.41
N LEU A 322 -14.22 14.29 34.38
CA LEU A 322 -14.37 12.91 33.93
C LEU A 322 -13.42 12.00 34.71
N PRO A 323 -13.86 10.79 35.08
CA PRO A 323 -13.02 9.88 35.84
C PRO A 323 -11.88 9.32 34.97
N PRO A 324 -10.75 8.89 35.55
CA PRO A 324 -9.55 8.47 34.81
C PRO A 324 -9.78 7.34 33.81
N GLU A 325 -10.75 6.46 34.08
CA GLU A 325 -11.17 5.40 33.15
C GLU A 325 -11.80 5.91 31.86
N CYS A 326 -12.08 7.21 31.70
CA CYS A 326 -12.49 7.76 30.42
C CYS A 326 -11.32 7.97 29.44
N TYR A 327 -10.09 7.92 29.93
CA TYR A 327 -8.89 8.22 29.15
C TYR A 327 -8.19 6.94 28.71
N ILE A 328 -7.45 7.04 27.62
CA ILE A 328 -6.56 5.98 27.18
C ILE A 328 -5.35 6.02 28.09
N THR A 329 -5.24 5.05 28.99
CA THR A 329 -4.23 5.10 30.06
C THR A 329 -3.04 4.19 29.80
N ASN A 330 -3.15 3.12 29.00
CA ASN A 330 -2.06 2.19 28.74
C ASN A 330 -1.35 2.47 27.41
N TRP A 331 -0.06 2.79 27.49
CA TRP A 331 0.77 3.18 26.35
C TRP A 331 2.14 2.49 26.37
N MET A 332 2.69 2.27 25.17
CA MET A 332 4.08 1.88 24.94
C MET A 332 4.73 3.13 24.37
N ALA A 333 5.73 3.67 25.03
CA ALA A 333 6.45 4.86 24.60
C ALA A 333 7.83 4.48 24.06
N LEU A 334 8.19 5.06 22.92
CA LEU A 334 9.49 4.96 22.28
C LEU A 334 10.10 6.36 22.18
N GLY A 335 11.23 6.55 22.86
CA GLY A 335 11.86 7.85 22.99
C GLY A 335 12.86 7.89 24.16
N PRO A 336 13.36 9.08 24.52
CA PRO A 336 13.10 10.36 23.86
C PRO A 336 14.08 10.57 22.70
N PHE A 337 13.63 11.20 21.62
CA PHE A 337 14.44 11.59 20.47
C PHE A 337 14.73 13.09 20.54
N ALA A 338 16.01 13.46 20.64
CA ALA A 338 16.42 14.86 20.63
C ALA A 338 16.38 15.41 19.21
N PHE A 339 16.02 16.68 19.04
CA PHE A 339 16.14 17.38 17.78
C PHE A 339 16.79 18.75 17.97
N ASN A 340 17.44 19.26 16.92
CA ASN A 340 18.00 20.61 16.93
C ASN A 340 16.96 21.57 16.34
N PRO A 341 16.37 22.48 17.12
CA PRO A 341 15.33 23.40 16.63
C PRO A 341 15.82 24.29 15.48
N HIS A 342 17.10 24.63 15.44
CA HIS A 342 17.68 25.47 14.39
C HIS A 342 17.74 24.79 13.00
N LYS A 343 17.52 23.47 12.91
CA LYS A 343 17.46 22.76 11.64
C LYS A 343 16.11 22.91 10.93
N TYR A 344 15.07 23.32 11.64
CA TYR A 344 13.71 23.43 11.12
C TYR A 344 13.41 24.88 10.78
N LYS A 345 12.79 25.13 9.62
CA LYS A 345 12.50 26.48 9.12
C LYS A 345 11.21 27.07 9.69
N GLY A 346 10.47 26.27 10.46
CA GLY A 346 9.27 26.69 11.17
C GLY A 346 9.55 27.74 12.25
N LYS A 347 8.59 28.65 12.49
CA LYS A 347 8.73 29.78 13.45
C LYS A 347 9.14 29.33 14.85
N GLU A 348 8.68 28.16 15.26
CA GLU A 348 8.97 27.52 16.55
C GLU A 348 9.42 26.07 16.34
N ALA A 349 10.21 25.82 15.28
CA ALA A 349 10.64 24.50 14.84
C ALA A 349 9.48 23.52 14.52
N ASN A 350 8.29 24.03 14.23
CA ASN A 350 7.07 23.25 14.06
C ASN A 350 7.07 22.24 12.90
N GLU A 351 7.97 22.38 11.94
CA GLU A 351 8.19 21.40 10.86
C GLU A 351 8.68 20.04 11.39
N VAL A 352 9.25 19.97 12.60
CA VAL A 352 9.72 18.71 13.21
C VAL A 352 8.60 17.68 13.37
N ILE A 353 7.34 18.11 13.47
CA ILE A 353 6.20 17.20 13.58
C ILE A 353 6.08 16.31 12.33
N ASP A 354 6.53 16.81 11.17
CA ASP A 354 6.43 16.15 9.87
C ASP A 354 7.74 15.47 9.45
N ASP A 355 8.82 15.67 10.20
CA ASP A 355 10.07 14.93 10.00
C ASP A 355 9.94 13.49 10.52
N ASP A 356 9.95 12.52 9.62
CA ASP A 356 9.80 11.10 9.92
C ASP A 356 11.15 10.38 10.13
N ASN A 357 12.29 11.08 10.06
CA ASN A 357 13.62 10.46 10.16
C ASN A 357 13.94 9.86 11.54
N PHE A 358 13.10 10.10 12.56
CA PHE A 358 13.28 9.55 13.90
C PHE A 358 12.95 8.04 13.98
N VAL A 359 12.17 7.52 13.04
CA VAL A 359 11.82 6.10 12.93
C VAL A 359 12.03 5.61 11.50
N LYS A 360 12.48 4.37 11.30
CA LYS A 360 12.58 3.83 9.93
C LYS A 360 11.22 3.35 9.45
N GLY A 361 10.80 3.81 8.26
CA GLY A 361 9.51 3.48 7.66
C GLY A 361 8.41 4.49 7.99
N ASN A 362 7.15 4.12 7.80
CA ASN A 362 6.02 5.04 8.01
C ASN A 362 5.58 5.07 9.49
N GLU A 363 5.65 6.25 10.10
CA GLU A 363 5.23 6.56 11.48
C GLU A 363 3.83 6.03 11.81
N SER A 364 2.89 6.10 10.85
CA SER A 364 1.49 5.70 11.05
C SER A 364 1.32 4.20 11.31
N THR A 365 2.32 3.41 10.95
CA THR A 365 2.34 1.94 11.08
C THR A 365 3.30 1.46 12.17
N LEU A 366 3.72 2.35 13.08
CA LEU A 366 4.65 2.01 14.15
C LEU A 366 4.03 0.93 15.07
N VAL A 367 4.66 -0.25 15.08
CA VAL A 367 4.27 -1.38 15.94
C VAL A 367 5.11 -1.35 17.22
N CYS A 368 4.45 -1.38 18.38
CA CYS A 368 5.16 -1.41 19.66
C CYS A 368 5.83 -2.77 19.91
N ALA A 369 7.04 -2.74 20.47
CA ALA A 369 7.72 -3.91 21.00
C ALA A 369 7.62 -3.97 22.54
N ARG A 370 8.08 -5.08 23.13
CA ARG A 370 8.05 -5.33 24.58
C ARG A 370 8.83 -4.25 25.33
N THR A 371 8.44 -3.93 26.56
CA THR A 371 9.23 -3.06 27.44
C THR A 371 10.69 -3.52 27.50
N GLY A 372 11.62 -2.57 27.34
CA GLY A 372 13.06 -2.80 27.31
C GLY A 372 13.63 -3.11 25.92
N ALA A 373 12.82 -3.50 24.94
CA ALA A 373 13.28 -3.77 23.57
C ALA A 373 13.87 -2.50 22.93
N LEU A 374 15.01 -2.65 22.25
CA LEU A 374 15.71 -1.57 21.56
C LEU A 374 15.21 -1.45 20.12
N GLN A 375 14.80 -0.25 19.72
CA GLN A 375 14.37 0.06 18.35
C GLN A 375 14.73 1.52 18.03
N TYR A 376 15.31 1.77 16.85
CA TYR A 376 15.76 3.10 16.43
C TYR A 376 16.67 3.81 17.46
N GLY A 377 17.50 3.02 18.16
CA GLY A 377 18.39 3.53 19.21
C GLY A 377 17.70 3.92 20.52
N LYS A 378 16.40 3.66 20.69
CA LYS A 378 15.63 3.95 21.90
C LYS A 378 15.00 2.68 22.47
N LYS A 379 14.77 2.66 23.79
CA LYS A 379 14.12 1.53 24.47
C LYS A 379 12.64 1.79 24.62
N TRP A 380 11.82 0.80 24.29
CA TRP A 380 10.39 0.83 24.58
C TRP A 380 10.14 0.83 26.10
N ARG A 381 9.24 1.69 26.57
CA ARG A 381 8.82 1.75 27.97
C ARG A 381 7.31 1.68 28.07
N LYS A 382 6.80 0.90 29.02
CA LYS A 382 5.38 0.95 29.34
C LYS A 382 5.10 2.22 30.15
N HIS A 383 4.03 2.91 29.80
CA HIS A 383 3.48 4.01 30.56
C HIS A 383 2.00 3.72 30.84
N SER A 384 1.62 3.86 32.10
CA SER A 384 0.22 3.76 32.53
C SER A 384 -0.11 4.99 33.34
N ALA A 385 -1.02 5.84 32.85
CA ALA A 385 -1.46 7.01 33.60
C ALA A 385 -2.13 6.56 34.93
N PRO A 386 -1.94 7.29 36.05
CA PRO A 386 -2.58 6.96 37.32
C PRO A 386 -4.11 6.95 37.18
N LEU A 387 -4.79 6.06 37.92
CA LEU A 387 -6.26 6.07 38.05
C LEU A 387 -6.74 6.89 39.25
N ASP A 388 -5.87 7.71 39.81
CA ASP A 388 -6.19 8.52 40.98
C ASP A 388 -7.06 9.73 40.54
N PRO A 389 -8.29 9.87 41.05
CA PRO A 389 -9.17 11.00 40.75
C PRO A 389 -8.59 12.38 41.11
N LEU A 390 -7.58 12.42 41.99
CA LEU A 390 -6.90 13.65 42.40
C LEU A 390 -5.66 13.97 41.54
N CYS A 391 -5.25 13.07 40.64
CA CYS A 391 -4.11 13.25 39.76
C CYS A 391 -4.55 13.68 38.34
N HIS A 392 -3.76 14.54 37.70
CA HIS A 392 -3.91 14.84 36.27
C HIS A 392 -3.77 13.55 35.45
N VAL A 393 -4.80 13.19 34.66
CA VAL A 393 -4.83 11.97 33.83
C VAL A 393 -4.02 12.13 32.54
N SER A 394 -2.97 12.94 32.56
CA SER A 394 -2.11 13.16 31.39
C SER A 394 -1.15 12.00 31.20
N VAL A 395 -0.77 11.78 29.95
CA VAL A 395 0.36 10.93 29.58
C VAL A 395 1.63 11.76 29.75
N ASP A 396 2.13 11.79 30.98
CA ASP A 396 3.30 12.60 31.37
C ASP A 396 4.62 11.93 30.92
N LEU A 397 5.21 12.48 29.86
CA LEU A 397 6.47 12.02 29.29
C LEU A 397 7.68 12.56 30.04
N ALA A 398 7.55 13.70 30.72
CA ALA A 398 8.58 14.20 31.63
C ALA A 398 8.76 13.27 32.84
N ARG A 399 7.69 12.67 33.35
CA ARG A 399 7.78 11.60 34.38
C ARG A 399 8.48 10.35 33.85
N LEU A 400 8.37 10.05 32.55
CA LEU A 400 8.96 8.85 31.95
C LEU A 400 10.43 9.02 31.57
N TYR A 401 10.82 10.21 31.12
CA TYR A 401 12.13 10.49 30.51
C TYR A 401 12.93 11.60 31.19
N GLY A 402 12.36 12.25 32.22
CA GLY A 402 12.86 13.50 32.80
C GLY A 402 12.41 14.72 31.98
N LYS A 403 12.58 15.93 32.55
CA LYS A 403 12.38 17.18 31.82
C LYS A 403 13.38 17.29 30.66
N LYS A 404 12.87 17.51 29.44
CA LYS A 404 13.65 17.45 28.19
C LYS A 404 13.08 18.44 27.15
N ASP A 405 13.77 19.55 26.95
CA ASP A 405 13.45 20.52 25.90
C ASP A 405 13.90 20.03 24.52
N TYR A 406 13.15 20.36 23.47
CA TYR A 406 13.42 19.96 22.08
C TYR A 406 13.60 18.44 21.91
N HIS A 407 12.65 17.70 22.46
CA HIS A 407 12.58 16.24 22.32
C HIS A 407 11.22 15.81 21.83
N LEU A 408 11.15 14.62 21.22
CA LEU A 408 9.90 13.98 20.88
C LEU A 408 9.89 12.50 21.27
N ALA A 409 8.70 11.93 21.32
CA ALA A 409 8.49 10.52 21.58
C ALA A 409 7.28 10.04 20.79
N TYR A 410 7.33 8.76 20.46
CA TYR A 410 6.20 8.06 19.87
C TYR A 410 5.52 7.23 20.96
N LEU A 411 4.20 7.21 20.96
CA LEU A 411 3.42 6.38 21.85
C LEU A 411 2.45 5.53 21.03
N ALA A 412 2.33 4.27 21.40
CA ALA A 412 1.44 3.32 20.77
C ALA A 412 0.54 2.64 21.80
N ALA A 413 -0.76 2.67 21.53
CA ALA A 413 -1.79 2.00 22.32
C ALA A 413 -2.65 1.12 21.42
N ASN A 414 -3.18 0.03 21.98
CA ASN A 414 -4.22 -0.75 21.33
C ASN A 414 -5.53 -0.57 22.07
N ILE A 415 -6.61 -0.26 21.34
CA ILE A 415 -7.95 -0.09 21.88
C ILE A 415 -8.90 -1.14 21.29
N TYR A 416 -9.50 -1.95 22.15
CA TYR A 416 -10.53 -2.91 21.78
C TYR A 416 -11.88 -2.22 21.70
N SER A 417 -12.50 -2.26 20.51
CA SER A 417 -13.89 -1.90 20.34
C SER A 417 -14.76 -3.17 20.30
N PRO A 418 -15.84 -3.26 21.10
CA PRO A 418 -16.73 -4.42 21.08
C PRO A 418 -17.53 -4.54 19.78
N LYS A 419 -17.60 -3.46 18.99
CA LYS A 419 -18.34 -3.38 17.72
C LYS A 419 -17.57 -2.56 16.69
N GLU A 420 -17.88 -2.80 15.43
CA GLU A 420 -17.51 -1.88 14.36
C GLU A 420 -18.49 -0.72 14.39
N ALA A 421 -17.96 0.50 14.42
CA ALA A 421 -18.79 1.70 14.43
C ALA A 421 -18.01 2.93 13.95
N ASP A 422 -18.72 3.73 13.16
CA ASP A 422 -18.32 5.08 12.76
C ASP A 422 -18.92 6.13 13.70
N GLY A 423 -18.35 7.33 13.67
CA GLY A 423 -18.89 8.48 14.39
C GLY A 423 -18.47 8.57 15.85
N TYR A 424 -17.40 7.91 16.27
CA TYR A 424 -16.77 8.25 17.56
C TYR A 424 -16.12 9.63 17.46
N ASN A 425 -16.01 10.32 18.60
CA ASN A 425 -15.23 11.55 18.67
C ASN A 425 -13.99 11.31 19.52
N LEU A 426 -12.87 11.85 19.08
CA LEU A 426 -11.58 11.82 19.77
C LEU A 426 -11.35 13.20 20.38
N HIS A 427 -11.25 13.26 21.71
CA HIS A 427 -10.95 14.49 22.45
C HIS A 427 -9.48 14.46 22.85
N ILE A 428 -8.82 15.58 22.62
CA ILE A 428 -7.36 15.70 22.58
C ILE A 428 -6.96 16.92 23.39
N GLY A 429 -5.87 16.79 24.15
CA GLY A 429 -5.11 17.91 24.69
C GLY A 429 -3.62 17.59 24.56
N SER A 430 -2.77 18.58 24.35
CA SER A 430 -1.33 18.36 24.36
C SER A 430 -0.56 19.61 24.73
N ASP A 431 0.60 19.38 25.32
CA ASP A 431 1.67 20.35 25.31
C ASP A 431 2.33 20.41 23.92
N ASP A 432 2.63 21.62 23.47
CA ASP A 432 3.22 21.91 22.15
C ASP A 432 2.57 21.14 20.99
N TYR A 433 3.30 20.24 20.30
CA TYR A 433 2.86 19.66 19.03
C TYR A 433 2.51 18.19 19.14
N LEU A 434 1.44 17.81 18.45
CA LEU A 434 0.89 16.46 18.50
C LEU A 434 0.43 15.99 17.12
N LYS A 435 0.73 14.74 16.77
CA LYS A 435 0.24 14.09 15.56
C LYS A 435 -0.28 12.72 15.91
N ILE A 436 -1.49 12.39 15.45
CA ILE A 436 -2.19 11.16 15.84
C ILE A 436 -2.61 10.38 14.60
N TRP A 437 -2.35 9.08 14.64
CA TRP A 437 -2.85 8.10 13.68
C TRP A 437 -3.72 7.07 14.37
N VAL A 438 -4.84 6.73 13.74
CA VAL A 438 -5.72 5.63 14.14
C VAL A 438 -5.75 4.63 12.99
N ASN A 439 -5.37 3.39 13.25
CA ASN A 439 -5.28 2.31 12.26
C ASN A 439 -4.48 2.71 11.00
N GLY A 440 -3.38 3.45 11.17
CA GLY A 440 -2.52 3.90 10.06
C GLY A 440 -2.98 5.17 9.33
N ARG A 441 -4.21 5.65 9.59
CA ARG A 441 -4.72 6.89 9.03
C ARG A 441 -4.40 8.06 9.96
N GLN A 442 -3.80 9.12 9.44
CA GLN A 442 -3.65 10.36 10.21
C GLN A 442 -5.04 10.97 10.45
N VAL A 443 -5.37 11.19 11.72
CA VAL A 443 -6.66 11.77 12.12
C VAL A 443 -6.49 13.16 12.74
N TYR A 444 -5.28 13.50 13.19
CA TYR A 444 -5.01 14.76 13.85
C TYR A 444 -3.56 15.22 13.67
N VAL A 445 -3.37 16.53 13.53
CA VAL A 445 -2.07 17.20 13.65
C VAL A 445 -2.26 18.60 14.24
N TYR A 446 -1.39 18.94 15.19
CA TYR A 446 -1.27 20.26 15.80
C TYR A 446 0.19 20.67 15.77
N ASN A 447 0.52 21.73 15.03
CA ASN A 447 1.90 22.17 14.80
C ASN A 447 2.00 23.64 14.39
N TYR A 448 1.15 24.52 14.95
CA TYR A 448 1.09 25.91 14.49
C TYR A 448 1.58 26.93 15.53
N LYS A 449 1.47 26.65 16.83
CA LYS A 449 2.03 27.48 17.92
C LYS A 449 2.30 26.63 19.16
N SER A 450 3.28 27.02 19.97
CA SER A 450 3.49 26.45 21.30
C SER A 450 2.25 26.65 22.17
N ARG A 451 1.98 25.68 23.05
CA ARG A 451 0.84 25.74 23.98
C ARG A 451 1.10 24.90 25.21
N ALA A 452 0.51 25.34 26.33
CA ALA A 452 0.34 24.49 27.49
C ALA A 452 -0.76 23.45 27.23
N SER A 453 -0.62 22.30 27.88
CA SER A 453 -1.59 21.22 27.83
C SER A 453 -2.93 21.60 28.48
N VAL A 454 -3.99 21.59 27.69
CA VAL A 454 -5.36 21.84 28.15
C VAL A 454 -6.23 20.63 27.80
N LEU A 455 -6.97 20.14 28.79
CA LEU A 455 -7.86 18.99 28.64
C LEU A 455 -8.94 19.27 27.59
N ASP A 456 -9.14 18.31 26.67
CA ASP A 456 -10.15 18.39 25.60
C ASP A 456 -10.09 19.69 24.78
N ALA A 457 -8.92 20.31 24.67
CA ALA A 457 -8.70 21.55 23.91
C ALA A 457 -9.07 21.38 22.43
N ASP A 458 -8.89 20.18 21.89
CA ASP A 458 -9.25 19.85 20.52
C ASP A 458 -10.16 18.63 20.46
N LYS A 459 -10.91 18.53 19.36
CA LYS A 459 -11.81 17.41 19.09
C LYS A 459 -11.78 17.07 17.61
N VAL A 460 -11.70 15.77 17.31
CA VAL A 460 -11.89 15.21 15.97
C VAL A 460 -13.15 14.37 15.97
N GLU A 461 -14.09 14.69 15.10
CA GLU A 461 -15.35 13.94 14.94
C GLU A 461 -15.22 12.90 13.83
N GLY A 462 -16.11 11.89 13.85
CA GLY A 462 -16.19 10.93 12.75
C GLY A 462 -15.09 9.87 12.74
N ILE A 463 -14.51 9.55 13.89
CA ILE A 463 -13.52 8.47 14.01
C ILE A 463 -14.20 7.11 13.87
N SER A 464 -13.65 6.28 12.98
CA SER A 464 -14.06 4.90 12.74
C SER A 464 -13.20 3.93 13.53
N LEU A 465 -13.84 3.04 14.30
CA LEU A 465 -13.17 1.91 14.95
C LEU A 465 -13.74 0.59 14.42
N ARG A 466 -12.84 -0.34 14.10
CA ARG A 466 -13.17 -1.71 13.72
C ARG A 466 -13.58 -2.50 14.95
N LYS A 467 -14.44 -3.51 14.79
CA LYS A 467 -14.64 -4.51 15.84
C LYS A 467 -13.31 -5.18 16.16
N GLY A 468 -12.97 -5.32 17.44
CA GLY A 468 -11.69 -5.87 17.87
C GLY A 468 -10.65 -4.80 18.19
N TRP A 469 -9.37 -5.16 18.08
CA TRP A 469 -8.25 -4.27 18.39
C TRP A 469 -7.99 -3.24 17.29
N ASN A 470 -7.84 -1.99 17.69
CA ASN A 470 -7.47 -0.86 16.84
C ASN A 470 -6.17 -0.26 17.38
N THR A 471 -5.28 0.19 16.51
CA THR A 471 -3.99 0.77 16.90
C THR A 471 -4.06 2.29 16.86
N ILE A 472 -3.52 2.92 17.89
CA ILE A 472 -3.36 4.37 18.00
C ILE A 472 -1.88 4.67 18.14
N VAL A 473 -1.36 5.53 17.26
CA VAL A 473 0.01 6.05 17.35
C VAL A 473 -0.07 7.55 17.58
N VAL A 474 0.73 8.05 18.50
CA VAL A 474 0.88 9.47 18.82
C VAL A 474 2.35 9.83 18.68
N LYS A 475 2.64 10.93 17.97
CA LYS A 475 3.93 11.63 18.04
C LYS A 475 3.71 12.89 18.86
N CYS A 476 4.39 12.98 19.99
CA CYS A 476 4.31 14.12 20.90
C CYS A 476 5.68 14.80 20.94
N VAL A 477 5.70 16.07 20.55
CA VAL A 477 6.91 16.90 20.46
C VAL A 477 6.86 17.93 21.56
N ASN A 478 7.94 18.04 22.31
CA ASN A 478 8.18 19.09 23.28
C ASN A 478 9.16 20.12 22.73
N LEU A 479 8.82 21.40 22.86
CA LEU A 479 9.77 22.49 22.71
C LEU A 479 10.42 22.80 24.05
N LYS A 480 9.65 23.12 25.09
CA LYS A 480 10.15 23.53 26.40
C LYS A 480 9.20 23.19 27.54
N ASP A 481 9.77 23.04 28.74
CA ASP A 481 9.08 22.91 30.02
C ASP A 481 8.31 21.60 30.22
N THR A 482 6.99 21.62 30.08
CA THR A 482 6.14 20.44 30.29
C THR A 482 6.28 19.46 29.12
N TRP A 483 5.74 18.26 29.24
CA TRP A 483 5.72 17.33 28.11
C TRP A 483 4.65 16.26 28.33
N ASP A 484 3.44 16.52 27.87
CA ASP A 484 2.34 15.59 28.03
C ASP A 484 1.24 15.74 26.97
N PHE A 485 0.30 14.80 27.01
CA PHE A 485 -0.94 14.88 26.25
C PHE A 485 -2.08 14.11 26.92
N PHE A 486 -3.29 14.35 26.45
CA PHE A 486 -4.52 13.67 26.86
C PHE A 486 -5.21 13.08 25.64
N LEU A 487 -5.80 11.90 25.81
CA LEU A 487 -6.58 11.27 24.75
C LEU A 487 -7.74 10.46 25.32
N ARG A 488 -8.96 10.75 24.85
CA ARG A 488 -10.16 9.98 25.19
C ARG A 488 -11.15 9.90 24.04
N PHE A 489 -12.01 8.89 24.07
CA PHE A 489 -13.11 8.75 23.13
C PHE A 489 -14.45 9.15 23.76
N SER A 490 -15.35 9.64 22.91
CA SER A 490 -16.78 9.69 23.19
C SER A 490 -17.57 9.00 22.08
N ASP A 491 -18.80 8.61 22.35
CA ASP A 491 -19.73 8.20 21.30
C ASP A 491 -20.14 9.38 20.40
N LYS A 492 -20.93 9.08 19.36
CA LYS A 492 -21.50 10.06 18.42
C LYS A 492 -22.35 11.16 19.06
N LYS A 493 -22.85 10.93 20.28
CA LYS A 493 -23.65 11.90 21.04
C LYS A 493 -22.79 12.68 22.04
N ASN A 494 -21.46 12.60 21.93
CA ASN A 494 -20.49 13.17 22.87
C ASN A 494 -20.56 12.60 24.30
N ASN A 495 -21.12 11.40 24.50
CA ASN A 495 -21.02 10.73 25.79
C ASN A 495 -19.61 10.12 25.95
N PRO A 496 -18.83 10.47 26.99
CA PRO A 496 -17.52 9.89 27.24
C PRO A 496 -17.58 8.36 27.30
N LEU A 497 -16.56 7.68 26.79
CA LEU A 497 -16.48 6.22 26.84
C LEU A 497 -15.60 5.77 28.01
N ILE A 498 -16.04 4.74 28.71
CA ILE A 498 -15.23 4.02 29.69
C ILE A 498 -14.25 3.10 28.96
N ILE A 499 -12.97 3.23 29.29
CA ILE A 499 -11.82 2.52 28.78
C ILE A 499 -11.24 1.65 29.91
N GLY A 500 -11.57 0.36 29.89
CA GLY A 500 -10.98 -0.63 30.80
C GLY A 500 -9.55 -0.99 30.42
N ARG A 501 -8.77 -1.45 31.39
CA ARG A 501 -7.44 -2.02 31.17
C ARG A 501 -7.50 -3.45 30.64
#